data_AF-A0A7H0GHX3-F1
#
_entry.id   AF-A0A7H0GHX3-F1
#
_cell.length_a   1.000
_cell.length_b   1.000
_cell.length_c   1.000
_cell.angle_alpha   90.00
_cell.angle_beta   90.00
_cell.angle_gamma   90.00
#
_symmetry.space_group_name_H-M   'P 1'
#
loop_
_entity.id
_entity.type
_entity.pdbx_description
1 polymer ?
#
loop_
_entity_poly.entity_id
_entity_poly.type
_entity_poly.pdbx_seq_one_letter_code
_entity_poly.pdbx_strand_id
1 'polypeptide(L)'
;MTEPWVTENFSDRLASAEIETMPQETPTVAEARVSFLRWMVEGLRASLLLRPRIALDAVPGPWKLAFLVLIANLIDVAMDRLSLPDEVQFNYQGWLGQWSLCLITLWWAWCLMPRAQMGALPALGRAVAWFALQTWAALLPLVAYYGVMYWIKVADDQSVPAWVDDLSMSLVAVVWMFAVFCKLARVYFGGWLRAFVLTVGLFVIVIAAFSRTDAETWLATPDEAAQVEVVPGEDDSDDGNDDGDDTPDSSESQWMEAARRTLEVV
;
A
#
# COMPACT_ATOMS: atom_id res chain seq x y z
N MET A 1 -26.17 32.14 81.62
CA MET A 1 -25.25 32.66 80.60
C MET A 1 -25.25 31.68 79.46
N THR A 2 -26.05 31.96 78.44
CA THR A 2 -26.25 31.13 77.25
C THR A 2 -25.89 31.99 76.06
N GLU A 3 -24.77 31.70 75.41
CA GLU A 3 -24.40 32.36 74.15
C GLU A 3 -25.26 31.81 73.01
N PRO A 4 -25.89 32.69 72.19
CA PRO A 4 -26.56 32.26 70.99
C PRO A 4 -25.51 32.05 69.89
N TRP A 5 -25.36 30.81 69.45
CA TRP A 5 -24.62 30.47 68.24
C TRP A 5 -25.35 31.08 67.05
N VAL A 6 -24.69 32.03 66.40
CA VAL A 6 -25.11 32.64 65.15
C VAL A 6 -24.98 31.58 64.06
N THR A 7 -26.11 31.10 63.54
CA THR A 7 -26.15 30.37 62.28
C THR A 7 -25.86 31.36 61.15
N GLU A 8 -24.58 31.54 60.82
CA GLU A 8 -24.22 32.17 59.55
C GLU A 8 -24.80 31.30 58.43
N ASN A 9 -25.80 31.86 57.75
CA ASN A 9 -26.51 31.23 56.65
C ASN A 9 -25.53 31.00 55.49
N PHE A 10 -25.22 29.73 55.21
CA PHE A 10 -24.45 29.32 54.04
C PHE A 10 -25.05 29.82 52.71
N SER A 11 -26.34 30.15 52.69
CA SER A 11 -27.03 30.75 51.55
C SER A 11 -26.52 32.14 51.18
N ASP A 12 -26.09 32.95 52.15
CA ASP A 12 -25.63 34.33 51.89
C ASP A 12 -24.22 34.34 51.25
N ARG A 13 -23.40 33.33 51.56
CA ARG A 13 -22.10 33.12 50.88
C ARG A 13 -22.26 32.64 49.44
N LEU A 14 -23.30 31.86 49.13
CA LEU A 14 -23.57 31.40 47.77
C LEU A 14 -24.21 32.50 46.91
N ALA A 15 -25.03 33.38 47.49
CA ALA A 15 -25.56 34.54 46.80
C ALA A 15 -24.48 35.61 46.51
N SER A 16 -23.45 35.71 47.36
CA SER A 16 -22.30 36.60 47.11
C SER A 16 -21.28 36.02 46.12
N ALA A 17 -21.41 34.74 45.76
CA ALA A 17 -20.65 34.09 44.70
C ALA A 17 -21.35 34.17 43.32
N GLU A 18 -22.33 35.08 43.20
CA GLU A 18 -22.93 35.46 41.94
C GLU A 18 -21.92 36.27 41.11
N ILE A 19 -21.27 35.56 40.20
CA ILE A 19 -20.88 36.07 38.88
C ILE A 19 -19.83 37.19 38.95
N GLU A 20 -18.68 36.90 39.53
CA GLU A 20 -17.44 37.41 38.93
C GLU A 20 -17.21 36.59 37.66
N THR A 21 -17.94 36.95 36.59
CA THR A 21 -17.55 36.62 35.21
C THR A 21 -16.20 37.26 34.98
N MET A 22 -15.14 36.58 35.43
CA MET A 22 -13.88 36.65 34.75
C MET A 22 -14.21 36.46 33.27
N PRO A 23 -13.66 37.30 32.37
CA PRO A 23 -13.72 37.01 30.96
C PRO A 23 -13.16 35.61 30.84
N GLN A 24 -14.05 34.65 30.61
CA GLN A 24 -13.68 33.33 30.22
C GLN A 24 -13.10 33.60 28.84
N GLU A 25 -11.80 33.85 28.78
CA GLU A 25 -11.00 33.55 27.61
C GLU A 25 -11.33 32.11 27.35
N THR A 26 -12.37 31.89 26.54
CA THR A 26 -12.48 30.69 25.76
C THR A 26 -11.12 30.61 25.12
N PRO A 27 -10.27 29.63 25.48
CA PRO A 27 -9.15 29.35 24.62
C PRO A 27 -9.85 29.09 23.29
N THR A 28 -9.68 30.03 22.37
CA THR A 28 -9.98 29.81 20.98
C THR A 28 -9.06 28.66 20.66
N VAL A 29 -9.58 27.45 20.79
CA VAL A 29 -8.95 26.23 20.31
C VAL A 29 -8.97 26.42 18.81
N ALA A 30 -8.06 27.27 18.33
CA ALA A 30 -7.56 27.20 16.98
C ALA A 30 -6.93 25.82 16.93
N GLU A 31 -7.75 24.81 16.61
CA GLU A 31 -7.31 23.49 16.20
C GLU A 31 -6.16 23.75 15.23
N ALA A 32 -4.94 23.52 15.70
CA ALA A 32 -3.75 23.90 14.96
C ALA A 32 -3.69 23.02 13.71
N ARG A 33 -4.28 23.51 12.62
CA ARG A 33 -4.42 22.79 11.37
C ARG A 33 -3.01 22.43 10.90
N VAL A 34 -2.68 21.15 10.96
CA VAL A 34 -1.36 20.64 10.55
C VAL A 34 -1.11 21.03 9.09
N SER A 35 0.03 21.65 8.81
CA SER A 35 0.39 22.11 7.47
C SER A 35 0.58 20.94 6.50
N PHE A 36 0.44 21.21 5.19
CA PHE A 36 0.62 20.20 4.14
C PHE A 36 2.01 19.54 4.19
N LEU A 37 3.06 20.36 4.21
CA LEU A 37 4.45 19.89 4.30
C LEU A 37 4.72 19.05 5.54
N ARG A 38 4.06 19.36 6.66
CA ARG A 38 4.22 18.57 7.89
C ARG A 38 3.66 17.16 7.73
N TRP A 39 2.55 16.96 7.01
CA TRP A 39 2.06 15.61 6.69
C TRP A 39 3.08 14.84 5.85
N MET A 40 3.66 15.47 4.83
CA MET A 40 4.67 14.84 3.97
C MET A 40 5.91 14.43 4.78
N VAL A 41 6.49 15.37 5.54
CA VAL A 41 7.70 15.14 6.33
C VAL A 41 7.48 14.07 7.40
N GLU A 42 6.32 14.07 8.05
CA GLU A 42 6.01 13.09 9.10
C GLU A 42 5.70 11.71 8.52
N GLY A 43 5.17 11.64 7.29
CA GLY A 43 5.06 10.39 6.54
C GLY A 43 6.42 9.83 6.14
N LEU A 44 7.30 10.66 5.57
CA LEU A 44 8.69 10.26 5.25
C LEU A 44 9.47 9.84 6.51
N ARG A 45 9.28 10.57 7.61
CA ARG A 45 9.82 10.19 8.93
C ARG A 45 9.30 8.81 9.37
N ALA A 46 8.02 8.51 9.15
CA ALA A 46 7.46 7.20 9.46
C ALA A 46 8.12 6.08 8.66
N SER A 47 8.56 6.37 7.44
CA SER A 47 9.30 5.42 6.61
C SER A 47 10.63 4.99 7.24
N LEU A 48 11.30 5.90 7.93
CA LEU A 48 12.51 5.59 8.72
C LEU A 48 12.19 4.87 10.04
N LEU A 49 11.01 4.27 10.14
CA LEU A 49 10.48 3.67 11.36
C LEU A 49 10.50 4.65 12.55
N LEU A 50 10.43 5.96 12.33
CA LEU A 50 10.34 6.92 13.42
C LEU A 50 8.87 7.22 13.71
N ARG A 51 8.53 7.43 14.99
CA ARG A 51 7.15 7.79 15.35
C ARG A 51 6.79 9.17 14.75
N PRO A 52 5.63 9.31 14.07
CA PRO A 52 5.12 10.60 13.63
C PRO A 52 4.85 11.52 14.83
N ARG A 53 5.18 12.81 14.69
CA ARG A 53 4.96 13.88 15.68
C ARG A 53 3.71 14.69 15.35
N ILE A 54 2.69 14.01 14.84
CA ILE A 54 1.36 14.54 14.59
C ILE A 54 0.43 13.96 15.65
N ALA A 55 -0.49 14.78 16.16
CA ALA A 55 -1.48 14.33 17.12
C ALA A 55 -2.42 13.29 16.46
N LEU A 56 -2.84 12.26 17.20
CA LEU A 56 -3.62 11.14 16.65
C LEU A 56 -5.02 11.54 16.17
N ASP A 57 -5.51 12.67 16.66
CA ASP A 57 -6.77 13.33 16.34
C ASP A 57 -6.65 14.34 15.20
N ALA A 58 -5.44 14.65 14.71
CA ALA A 58 -5.27 15.53 13.57
C ALA A 58 -5.73 14.82 12.29
N VAL A 59 -6.72 15.40 11.60
CA VAL A 59 -7.27 14.87 10.37
C VAL A 59 -6.95 15.82 9.21
N PRO A 60 -6.37 15.35 8.09
CA PRO A 60 -6.26 16.18 6.91
C PRO A 60 -7.65 16.42 6.31
N GLY A 61 -7.95 17.65 5.91
CA GLY A 61 -9.17 17.95 5.15
C GLY A 61 -9.20 17.19 3.82
N PRO A 62 -10.39 16.99 3.20
CA PRO A 62 -10.56 16.13 2.02
C PRO A 62 -9.69 16.56 0.84
N TRP A 63 -9.63 17.86 0.54
CA TRP A 63 -8.76 18.39 -0.51
C TRP A 63 -7.28 18.21 -0.19
N LYS A 64 -6.89 18.39 1.07
CA LYS A 64 -5.50 18.19 1.51
C LYS A 64 -5.09 16.73 1.31
N LEU A 65 -5.96 15.79 1.68
CA LEU A 65 -5.74 14.36 1.47
C LEU A 65 -5.61 14.05 -0.02
N ALA A 66 -6.53 14.54 -0.86
CA ALA A 66 -6.49 14.34 -2.30
C ALA A 66 -5.16 14.81 -2.91
N PHE A 67 -4.67 16.00 -2.54
CA PHE A 67 -3.37 16.50 -3.01
C PHE A 67 -2.20 15.70 -2.45
N LEU A 68 -2.23 15.27 -1.19
CA LEU A 68 -1.17 14.42 -0.62
C LEU A 68 -1.04 13.10 -1.37
N VAL A 69 -2.17 12.48 -1.70
CA VAL A 69 -2.22 11.20 -2.44
C VAL A 69 -1.83 11.40 -3.90
N LEU A 70 -2.37 12.43 -4.55
CA LEU A 70 -2.06 12.76 -5.94
C LEU A 70 -0.56 13.01 -6.12
N ILE A 71 0.06 13.84 -5.28
CA ILE A 71 1.49 14.14 -5.41
C ILE A 71 2.33 12.88 -5.18
N ALA A 72 2.01 12.05 -4.19
CA ALA A 72 2.73 10.81 -3.95
C ALA A 72 2.62 9.85 -5.15
N ASN A 73 1.42 9.70 -5.74
CA ASN A 73 1.23 8.89 -6.93
C ASN A 73 1.96 9.47 -8.15
N LEU A 74 1.98 10.79 -8.33
CA LEU A 74 2.75 11.41 -9.43
C LEU A 74 4.25 11.16 -9.29
N ILE A 75 4.78 11.18 -8.06
CA ILE A 75 6.18 10.83 -7.80
C ILE A 75 6.43 9.38 -8.15
N ASP A 76 5.58 8.46 -7.70
CA ASP A 76 5.66 7.03 -8.00
C ASP A 76 5.67 6.78 -9.52
N VAL A 77 4.68 7.30 -10.24
CA VAL A 77 4.58 7.20 -11.72
C VAL A 77 5.79 7.80 -12.44
N ALA A 78 6.32 8.92 -11.94
CA ALA A 78 7.51 9.53 -12.51
C ALA A 78 8.76 8.67 -12.28
N MET A 79 8.91 8.06 -11.11
CA MET A 79 10.02 7.16 -10.82
C MET A 79 9.94 5.87 -11.63
N ASP A 80 8.74 5.30 -11.75
CA ASP A 80 8.45 4.14 -12.59
C ASP A 80 8.85 4.43 -14.05
N ARG A 81 8.45 5.60 -14.60
CA ARG A 81 8.85 6.03 -15.95
C ARG A 81 10.36 6.14 -16.11
N LEU A 82 11.06 6.71 -15.12
CA LEU A 82 12.52 6.88 -15.16
C LEU A 82 13.25 5.54 -15.10
N SER A 83 12.61 4.50 -14.57
CA SER A 83 13.16 3.16 -14.53
C SER A 83 13.10 2.45 -15.89
N LEU A 84 12.27 2.92 -16.84
CA LEU A 84 12.07 2.28 -18.14
C LEU A 84 12.95 2.95 -19.22
N PRO A 85 13.82 2.19 -19.91
CA PRO A 85 14.74 2.74 -20.91
C PRO A 85 14.05 3.13 -22.23
N ASP A 86 12.90 2.53 -22.53
CA ASP A 86 12.34 2.53 -23.87
C ASP A 86 11.23 3.57 -24.10
N GLU A 87 10.75 3.62 -25.35
CA GLU A 87 9.55 4.36 -25.72
C GLU A 87 8.34 3.64 -25.14
N VAL A 88 7.71 4.26 -24.13
CA VAL A 88 6.58 3.68 -23.41
C VAL A 88 5.36 4.57 -23.52
N GLN A 89 4.20 3.95 -23.66
CA GLN A 89 2.91 4.62 -23.69
C GLN A 89 2.29 4.64 -22.30
N PHE A 90 1.74 5.79 -21.92
CA PHE A 90 1.05 5.93 -20.65
C PHE A 90 -0.30 5.20 -20.68
N ASN A 91 -0.45 4.19 -19.83
CA ASN A 91 -1.69 3.44 -19.67
C ASN A 91 -2.53 4.03 -18.52
N TYR A 92 -3.53 4.84 -18.88
CA TYR A 92 -4.44 5.44 -17.90
C TYR A 92 -5.26 4.41 -17.10
N GLN A 93 -5.47 3.20 -17.64
CA GLN A 93 -6.25 2.16 -16.96
C GLN A 93 -5.45 1.55 -15.80
N GLY A 94 -4.17 1.26 -16.02
CA GLY A 94 -3.24 0.84 -14.96
C GLY A 94 -3.16 1.90 -13.86
N TRP A 95 -3.03 3.17 -14.25
CA TRP A 95 -3.04 4.28 -13.30
C TRP A 95 -4.36 4.41 -12.51
N LEU A 96 -5.51 4.17 -13.14
CA LEU A 96 -6.81 4.15 -12.45
C LEU A 96 -6.97 2.94 -11.52
N GLY A 97 -6.33 1.82 -11.84
CA GLY A 97 -6.20 0.65 -10.96
C GLY A 97 -5.57 1.03 -9.62
N GLN A 98 -4.51 1.87 -9.64
CA GLN A 98 -3.84 2.36 -8.44
C GLN A 98 -4.75 3.22 -7.55
N TRP A 99 -5.62 4.05 -8.15
CA TRP A 99 -6.63 4.80 -7.41
C TRP A 99 -7.66 3.88 -6.74
N SER A 100 -8.02 2.78 -7.40
CA SER A 100 -8.92 1.77 -6.84
C SER A 100 -8.28 1.08 -5.62
N LEU A 101 -6.98 0.78 -5.67
CA LEU A 101 -6.22 0.26 -4.53
C LEU A 101 -6.17 1.24 -3.35
N CYS A 102 -6.06 2.55 -3.62
CA CYS A 102 -6.14 3.58 -2.57
C CYS A 102 -7.49 3.54 -1.85
N LEU A 103 -8.60 3.46 -2.61
CA LEU A 103 -9.95 3.40 -2.04
C LEU A 103 -10.18 2.09 -1.25
N ILE A 104 -9.74 0.96 -1.78
CA ILE A 104 -9.83 -0.34 -1.09
C ILE A 104 -9.00 -0.32 0.19
N THR A 105 -7.81 0.26 0.17
CA THR A 105 -6.93 0.41 1.36
C THR A 105 -7.62 1.22 2.45
N LEU A 106 -8.22 2.36 2.07
CA LEU A 106 -8.94 3.22 3.01
C LEU A 106 -10.19 2.52 3.58
N TRP A 107 -10.94 1.80 2.73
CA TRP A 107 -12.09 1.01 3.14
C TRP A 107 -11.70 -0.12 4.10
N TRP A 108 -10.63 -0.85 3.80
CA TRP A 108 -10.09 -1.92 4.63
C TRP A 108 -9.63 -1.40 6.00
N ALA A 109 -8.93 -0.27 6.01
CA ALA A 109 -8.53 0.42 7.23
C ALA A 109 -9.74 0.86 8.07
N TRP A 110 -10.77 1.38 7.44
CA TRP A 110 -12.02 1.73 8.11
C TRP A 110 -12.70 0.53 8.76
N CYS A 111 -12.77 -0.61 8.06
CA CYS A 111 -13.36 -1.85 8.58
C CYS A 111 -12.64 -2.37 9.83
N LEU A 112 -11.31 -2.25 9.88
CA LEU A 112 -10.48 -2.76 10.97
C LEU A 112 -10.31 -1.79 12.16
N MET A 113 -10.81 -0.56 12.06
CA MET A 113 -10.77 0.39 13.17
C MET A 113 -11.62 -0.08 14.37
N PRO A 114 -11.13 0.08 15.63
CA PRO A 114 -11.88 -0.30 16.83
C PRO A 114 -12.98 0.73 17.17
N ARG A 115 -14.00 0.82 16.31
CA ARG A 115 -15.09 1.79 16.39
C ARG A 115 -15.87 1.73 17.70
N ALA A 116 -16.03 0.54 18.29
CA ALA A 116 -16.72 0.36 19.56
C ALA A 116 -16.05 1.09 20.74
N GLN A 117 -14.74 1.34 20.66
CA GLN A 117 -13.97 1.98 21.74
C GLN A 117 -13.85 3.51 21.55
N MET A 118 -13.96 3.99 20.31
CA MET A 118 -13.59 5.37 19.94
C MET A 118 -14.75 6.18 19.35
N GLY A 119 -15.84 5.51 18.97
CA GLY A 119 -16.89 6.10 18.13
C GLY A 119 -16.54 6.11 16.64
N ALA A 120 -17.56 6.26 15.79
CA ALA A 120 -17.40 6.18 14.34
C ALA A 120 -16.61 7.36 13.74
N LEU A 121 -16.92 8.60 14.13
CA LEU A 121 -16.26 9.79 13.57
C LEU A 121 -14.77 9.87 13.92
N PRO A 122 -14.34 9.65 15.19
CA PRO A 122 -12.92 9.64 15.53
C PRO A 122 -12.15 8.49 14.87
N ALA A 123 -12.79 7.33 14.70
CA ALA A 123 -12.22 6.21 13.95
C ALA A 123 -11.95 6.58 12.49
N LEU A 124 -12.84 7.37 11.87
CA LEU A 124 -12.71 7.77 10.47
C LEU A 124 -11.54 8.73 10.31
N GLY A 125 -11.49 9.74 11.20
CA GLY A 125 -10.38 10.68 11.26
C GLY A 125 -9.02 9.99 11.41
N ARG A 126 -8.93 9.00 12.30
CA ARG A 126 -7.71 8.19 12.48
C ARG A 126 -7.36 7.35 11.25
N ALA A 127 -8.34 6.76 10.57
CA ALA A 127 -8.10 5.96 9.36
C ALA A 127 -7.58 6.85 8.23
N VAL A 128 -8.17 8.02 8.06
CA VAL A 128 -7.74 9.03 7.07
C VAL A 128 -6.33 9.56 7.40
N ALA A 129 -6.05 9.87 8.66
CA ALA A 129 -4.73 10.32 9.10
C ALA A 129 -3.65 9.24 8.89
N TRP A 130 -3.96 7.99 9.26
CA TRP A 130 -3.10 6.84 9.02
C TRP A 130 -2.81 6.65 7.54
N PHE A 131 -3.85 6.70 6.70
CA PHE A 131 -3.73 6.55 5.24
C PHE A 131 -2.84 7.64 4.64
N ALA A 132 -3.07 8.91 5.00
CA ALA A 132 -2.25 10.02 4.54
C ALA A 132 -0.75 9.84 4.87
N LEU A 133 -0.43 9.38 6.08
CA LEU A 133 0.94 9.11 6.49
C LEU A 133 1.51 7.89 5.79
N GLN A 134 0.73 6.82 5.65
CA GLN A 134 1.15 5.60 4.99
C GLN A 134 1.54 5.86 3.54
N THR A 135 0.75 6.65 2.81
CA THR A 135 1.04 7.03 1.42
C THR A 135 2.43 7.66 1.28
N TRP A 136 2.78 8.60 2.17
CA TRP A 136 4.10 9.23 2.16
C TRP A 136 5.20 8.34 2.75
N ALA A 137 4.86 7.46 3.69
CA ALA A 137 5.80 6.51 4.26
C ALA A 137 6.24 5.43 3.27
N ALA A 138 5.38 5.10 2.30
CA ALA A 138 5.68 4.15 1.22
C ALA A 138 6.62 4.73 0.16
N LEU A 139 6.75 6.06 0.05
CA LEU A 139 7.58 6.67 -0.99
C LEU A 139 9.07 6.39 -0.81
N LEU A 140 9.59 6.41 0.42
CA LEU A 140 11.03 6.27 0.62
C LEU A 140 11.56 4.87 0.24
N PRO A 141 10.95 3.74 0.63
CA PRO A 141 11.40 2.41 0.21
C PRO A 141 11.24 2.22 -1.30
N LEU A 142 10.21 2.81 -1.88
CA LEU A 142 9.90 2.75 -3.30
C LEU A 142 10.89 3.58 -4.15
N VAL A 143 11.22 4.81 -3.74
CA VAL A 143 12.28 5.61 -4.37
C VAL A 143 13.65 4.96 -4.18
N ALA A 144 13.92 4.36 -3.02
CA ALA A 144 15.17 3.62 -2.80
C ALA A 144 15.26 2.42 -3.74
N TYR A 145 14.16 1.66 -3.90
CA TYR A 145 14.07 0.56 -4.85
C TYR A 145 14.33 1.01 -6.28
N TYR A 146 13.59 1.99 -6.80
CA TYR A 146 13.80 2.51 -8.15
C TYR A 146 15.21 3.10 -8.35
N GLY A 147 15.76 3.77 -7.34
CA GLY A 147 17.11 4.31 -7.37
C GLY A 147 18.17 3.23 -7.49
N VAL A 148 18.01 2.12 -6.75
CA VAL A 148 18.91 0.95 -6.87
C VAL A 148 18.72 0.28 -8.23
N MET A 149 17.50 0.09 -8.72
CA MET A 149 17.26 -0.47 -10.06
C MET A 149 17.88 0.37 -11.17
N TYR A 150 17.73 1.69 -11.09
CA TYR A 150 18.38 2.61 -12.02
C TYR A 150 19.91 2.51 -11.95
N TRP A 151 20.47 2.41 -10.73
CA TRP A 151 21.91 2.22 -10.56
C TRP A 151 22.40 0.92 -11.19
N ILE A 152 21.71 -0.21 -10.98
CA ILE A 152 22.06 -1.50 -11.61
C ILE A 152 22.09 -1.36 -13.14
N LYS A 153 21.14 -0.63 -13.73
CA LYS A 153 21.07 -0.43 -15.19
C LYS A 153 22.22 0.39 -15.78
N VAL A 154 22.79 1.31 -15.01
CA VAL A 154 23.83 2.25 -15.49
C VAL A 154 25.23 1.80 -15.07
N ALA A 155 25.34 1.00 -14.01
CA ALA A 155 26.59 0.47 -13.51
C ALA A 155 27.12 -0.64 -14.43
N ASP A 156 28.44 -0.74 -14.56
CA ASP A 156 29.08 -1.87 -15.24
C ASP A 156 28.78 -3.16 -14.47
N ASP A 157 28.49 -4.27 -15.15
CA ASP A 157 28.10 -5.56 -14.54
C ASP A 157 29.10 -6.05 -13.49
N GLN A 158 30.38 -5.71 -13.62
CA GLN A 158 31.43 -6.09 -12.67
C GLN A 158 31.42 -5.27 -11.36
N SER A 159 30.68 -4.17 -11.31
CA SER A 159 30.63 -3.24 -10.18
C SER A 159 29.43 -3.45 -9.26
N VAL A 160 28.42 -4.21 -9.70
CA VAL A 160 27.22 -4.53 -8.91
C VAL A 160 27.43 -5.86 -8.19
N PRO A 161 27.33 -5.91 -6.84
CA PRO A 161 27.41 -7.17 -6.12
C PRO A 161 26.29 -8.13 -6.54
N ALA A 162 26.59 -9.42 -6.70
CA ALA A 162 25.62 -10.42 -7.16
C ALA A 162 24.37 -10.60 -6.26
N TRP A 163 24.42 -10.14 -5.01
CA TRP A 163 23.25 -10.15 -4.12
C TRP A 163 22.31 -8.96 -4.35
N VAL A 164 22.68 -8.01 -5.21
CA VAL A 164 21.87 -6.84 -5.61
C VAL A 164 21.24 -7.12 -6.96
N ASP A 165 20.32 -8.08 -6.96
CA ASP A 165 19.44 -8.39 -8.10
C ASP A 165 18.02 -7.81 -7.87
N ASP A 166 17.17 -7.92 -8.88
CA ASP A 166 15.80 -7.41 -8.83
C ASP A 166 14.98 -8.06 -7.69
N LEU A 167 15.12 -9.38 -7.51
CA LEU A 167 14.39 -10.13 -6.50
C LEU A 167 14.79 -9.76 -5.06
N SER A 168 16.09 -9.64 -4.78
CA SER A 168 16.57 -9.26 -3.46
C SER A 168 16.18 -7.84 -3.09
N MET A 169 16.28 -6.90 -4.04
CA MET A 169 15.95 -5.49 -3.79
C MET A 169 14.45 -5.28 -3.62
N SER A 170 13.63 -5.98 -4.40
CA SER A 170 12.17 -5.99 -4.20
C SER A 170 11.80 -6.61 -2.85
N LEU A 171 12.46 -7.70 -2.42
CA LEU A 171 12.25 -8.29 -1.11
C LEU A 171 12.62 -7.32 0.03
N VAL A 172 13.77 -6.63 -0.08
CA VAL A 172 14.19 -5.62 0.89
C VAL A 172 13.17 -4.48 0.98
N ALA A 173 12.70 -3.97 -0.15
CA ALA A 173 11.68 -2.92 -0.20
C ALA A 173 10.36 -3.39 0.42
N VAL A 174 9.90 -4.61 0.11
CA VAL A 174 8.70 -5.23 0.68
C VAL A 174 8.81 -5.37 2.19
N VAL A 175 9.92 -5.92 2.70
CA VAL A 175 10.15 -6.08 4.14
C VAL A 175 10.19 -4.72 4.84
N TRP A 176 10.83 -3.72 4.22
CA TRP A 176 10.86 -2.36 4.75
C TRP A 176 9.45 -1.76 4.81
N MET A 177 8.70 -1.78 3.72
CA MET A 177 7.31 -1.30 3.68
C MET A 177 6.44 -2.03 4.70
N PHE A 178 6.58 -3.34 4.83
CA PHE A 178 5.85 -4.15 5.80
C PHE A 178 6.13 -3.70 7.24
N ALA A 179 7.40 -3.50 7.59
CA ALA A 179 7.79 -3.02 8.91
C ALA A 179 7.23 -1.61 9.21
N VAL A 180 7.27 -0.71 8.22
CA VAL A 180 6.72 0.64 8.31
C VAL A 180 5.21 0.60 8.51
N PHE A 181 4.49 -0.17 7.70
CA PHE A 181 3.04 -0.27 7.76
C PHE A 181 2.58 -0.90 9.08
N CYS A 182 3.24 -1.98 9.54
CA CYS A 182 2.95 -2.58 10.83
C CYS A 182 3.15 -1.59 11.98
N LYS A 183 4.27 -0.87 11.98
CA LYS A 183 4.58 0.13 13.02
C LYS A 183 3.58 1.27 13.03
N LEU A 184 3.26 1.81 11.86
CA LEU A 184 2.32 2.91 11.72
C LEU A 184 0.89 2.47 12.09
N ALA A 185 0.45 1.31 11.60
CA ALA A 185 -0.85 0.74 11.95
C ALA A 185 -0.96 0.47 13.47
N ARG A 186 0.10 -0.02 14.11
CA ARG A 186 0.10 -0.22 15.57
C ARG A 186 -0.19 1.09 16.33
N VAL A 187 0.38 2.21 15.88
CA VAL A 187 0.19 3.52 16.53
C VAL A 187 -1.26 4.00 16.41
N TYR A 188 -1.92 3.77 15.27
CA TYR A 188 -3.26 4.27 15.00
C TYR A 188 -4.39 3.31 15.42
N PHE A 189 -4.16 2.00 15.38
CA PHE A 189 -5.14 0.96 15.66
C PHE A 189 -4.98 0.31 17.05
N GLY A 190 -3.93 0.67 17.79
CA GLY A 190 -3.71 0.34 19.20
C GLY A 190 -3.32 -1.11 19.52
N GLY A 191 -3.39 -2.04 18.57
CA GLY A 191 -3.09 -3.46 18.78
C GLY A 191 -2.18 -4.06 17.72
N TRP A 192 -1.24 -4.92 18.14
CA TRP A 192 -0.34 -5.64 17.23
C TRP A 192 -1.09 -6.57 16.28
N LEU A 193 -2.08 -7.33 16.79
CA LEU A 193 -2.85 -8.24 15.94
C LEU A 193 -3.61 -7.49 14.84
N ARG A 194 -4.26 -6.37 15.18
CA ARG A 194 -4.98 -5.54 14.19
C ARG A 194 -4.04 -4.92 13.17
N ALA A 195 -2.90 -4.40 13.63
CA ALA A 195 -1.87 -3.87 12.76
C ALA A 195 -1.36 -4.93 11.78
N PHE A 196 -1.06 -6.13 12.29
CA PHE A 196 -0.59 -7.24 11.48
C PHE A 196 -1.65 -7.70 10.47
N VAL A 197 -2.89 -7.92 10.89
CA VAL A 197 -4.00 -8.31 10.00
C VAL A 197 -4.25 -7.24 8.93
N LEU A 198 -4.21 -5.96 9.32
CA LEU A 198 -4.33 -4.85 8.37
C LEU A 198 -3.20 -4.91 7.33
N THR A 199 -1.94 -4.96 7.78
CA THR A 199 -0.79 -4.94 6.89
C THR A 199 -0.76 -6.18 5.99
N VAL A 200 -0.89 -7.39 6.54
CA VAL A 200 -0.93 -8.63 5.74
C VAL A 200 -2.08 -8.59 4.74
N GLY A 201 -3.28 -8.18 5.18
CA GLY A 201 -4.44 -8.06 4.28
C GLY A 201 -4.18 -7.10 3.12
N LEU A 202 -3.53 -5.96 3.37
CA LEU A 202 -3.17 -5.00 2.32
C LEU A 202 -2.16 -5.60 1.33
N PHE A 203 -1.11 -6.27 1.82
CA PHE A 203 -0.14 -6.92 0.94
C PHE A 203 -0.80 -8.02 0.09
N VAL A 204 -1.71 -8.82 0.66
CA VAL A 204 -2.47 -9.83 -0.11
C VAL A 204 -3.35 -9.17 -1.17
N ILE A 205 -4.03 -8.06 -0.84
CA ILE A 205 -4.85 -7.32 -1.81
C ILE A 205 -3.99 -6.76 -2.95
N VAL A 206 -2.84 -6.17 -2.61
CA VAL A 206 -1.89 -5.62 -3.59
C VAL A 206 -1.37 -6.73 -4.50
N ILE A 207 -0.87 -7.83 -3.93
CA ILE A 207 -0.40 -8.99 -4.71
C ILE A 207 -1.51 -9.54 -5.62
N ALA A 208 -2.72 -9.70 -5.08
CA ALA A 208 -3.85 -10.21 -5.86
C ALA A 208 -4.23 -9.26 -7.01
N ALA A 209 -4.18 -7.94 -6.79
CA ALA A 209 -4.41 -6.96 -7.84
C ALA A 209 -3.34 -7.09 -8.94
N PHE A 210 -2.05 -7.00 -8.59
CA PHE A 210 -0.96 -7.13 -9.56
C PHE A 210 -0.96 -8.47 -10.31
N SER A 211 -1.42 -9.56 -9.68
CA SER A 211 -1.48 -10.87 -10.35
C SER A 211 -2.62 -11.04 -11.37
N ARG A 212 -3.63 -10.16 -11.34
CA ARG A 212 -4.88 -10.33 -12.12
C ARG A 212 -5.16 -9.21 -13.11
N THR A 213 -4.63 -8.03 -12.85
CA THR A 213 -4.79 -6.87 -13.72
C THR A 213 -3.45 -6.59 -14.37
N ASP A 214 -3.44 -6.44 -15.70
CA ASP A 214 -2.37 -5.76 -16.45
C ASP A 214 -2.37 -4.28 -16.02
N ALA A 215 -1.94 -4.05 -14.78
CA ALA A 215 -1.99 -2.77 -14.08
C ALA A 215 -0.70 -1.97 -14.27
N GLU A 216 0.08 -2.28 -15.30
CA GLU A 216 1.26 -1.53 -15.66
C GLU A 216 0.85 -0.12 -16.08
N THR A 217 1.48 0.88 -15.47
CA THR A 217 1.22 2.29 -15.77
C THR A 217 1.85 2.70 -17.11
N TRP A 218 2.89 1.99 -17.52
CA TRP A 218 3.62 2.20 -18.75
C TRP A 218 3.65 0.89 -19.54
N LEU A 219 3.18 0.94 -20.78
CA LEU A 219 3.21 -0.20 -21.69
C LEU A 219 4.29 0.02 -22.75
N ALA A 220 5.00 -1.04 -23.15
CA ALA A 220 5.91 -0.98 -24.29
C ALA A 220 5.13 -0.61 -25.57
N THR A 221 5.74 0.18 -26.45
CA THR A 221 5.11 0.56 -27.72
C THR A 221 4.85 -0.66 -28.62
N PRO A 222 3.75 -0.68 -29.39
CA PRO A 222 3.36 -1.83 -30.24
C PRO A 222 4.41 -2.30 -31.25
N ASP A 223 5.32 -1.42 -31.71
CA ASP A 223 6.37 -1.78 -32.67
C ASP A 223 7.40 -2.78 -32.10
N GLU A 224 7.53 -2.88 -30.78
CA GLU A 224 8.36 -3.89 -30.09
C GLU A 224 7.57 -5.15 -29.73
N ALA A 225 6.29 -5.02 -29.35
CA ALA A 225 5.43 -6.18 -29.08
C ALA A 225 5.19 -7.03 -30.35
N ALA A 226 5.27 -6.43 -31.53
CA ALA A 226 5.22 -7.13 -32.82
C ALA A 226 6.53 -7.85 -33.20
N GLN A 227 7.65 -7.58 -32.50
CA GLN A 227 8.94 -8.24 -32.78
C GLN A 227 9.22 -9.48 -31.92
N VAL A 228 8.35 -9.82 -30.97
CA VAL A 228 8.55 -10.97 -30.06
C VAL A 228 7.82 -12.25 -30.50
N GLU A 229 7.01 -12.24 -31.58
CA GLU A 229 6.38 -13.49 -32.04
C GLU A 229 6.22 -13.54 -33.57
N VAL A 230 7.34 -13.70 -34.26
CA VAL A 230 7.46 -14.69 -35.35
C VAL A 230 8.91 -15.16 -35.29
N VAL A 231 9.19 -16.19 -34.48
CA VAL A 231 10.22 -17.15 -34.88
C VAL A 231 9.62 -17.75 -36.15
N PRO A 232 10.14 -17.43 -37.36
CA PRO A 232 9.74 -18.18 -38.53
C PRO A 232 10.08 -19.60 -38.15
N GLY A 233 9.07 -20.48 -38.14
CA GLY A 233 9.32 -21.90 -37.98
C GLY A 233 10.53 -22.21 -38.83
N GLU A 234 11.54 -22.81 -38.20
CA GLU A 234 12.56 -23.54 -38.92
C GLU A 234 11.76 -24.36 -39.92
N ASP A 235 11.80 -23.94 -41.19
CA ASP A 235 11.38 -24.77 -42.30
C ASP A 235 12.32 -25.96 -42.19
N ASP A 236 11.83 -26.97 -41.48
CA ASP A 236 12.42 -28.29 -41.39
C ASP A 236 12.68 -28.69 -42.83
N SER A 237 13.96 -28.58 -43.16
CA SER A 237 14.64 -29.18 -44.29
C SER A 237 13.92 -30.48 -44.64
N ASP A 238 13.16 -30.41 -45.72
CA ASP A 238 12.59 -31.54 -46.46
C ASP A 238 13.77 -32.35 -47.03
N ASP A 239 14.47 -33.06 -46.14
CA ASP A 239 15.40 -34.11 -46.49
C ASP A 239 14.53 -35.32 -46.86
N GLY A 240 14.09 -35.30 -48.12
CA GLY A 240 13.48 -36.44 -48.77
C GLY A 240 14.37 -37.68 -48.65
N ASN A 241 14.09 -38.49 -47.64
CA ASN A 241 14.57 -39.85 -47.52
C ASN A 241 13.34 -40.77 -47.36
N ASP A 242 12.69 -40.95 -48.49
CA ASP A 242 11.73 -42.02 -48.77
C ASP A 242 12.47 -43.36 -48.72
N ASP A 243 12.47 -43.99 -47.56
CA ASP A 243 12.67 -45.43 -47.41
C ASP A 243 11.90 -45.89 -46.18
N GLY A 244 10.83 -46.63 -46.44
CA GLY A 244 9.83 -47.02 -45.45
C GLY A 244 10.33 -47.97 -44.38
N ASP A 245 9.72 -47.85 -43.20
CA ASP A 245 9.37 -49.02 -42.40
C ASP A 245 8.13 -48.70 -41.56
N ASP A 246 7.02 -49.37 -41.90
CA ASP A 246 5.76 -49.34 -41.18
C ASP A 246 5.92 -50.08 -39.85
N THR A 247 6.15 -49.37 -38.76
CA THR A 247 5.89 -49.90 -37.41
C THR A 247 4.73 -49.14 -36.75
N PRO A 248 3.56 -49.79 -36.54
CA PRO A 248 2.48 -49.19 -35.79
C PRO A 248 2.89 -49.07 -34.31
N ASP A 249 2.83 -47.86 -33.77
CA ASP A 249 3.08 -47.55 -32.36
C ASP A 249 2.07 -48.30 -31.49
N SER A 250 2.54 -49.45 -30.98
CA SER A 250 1.80 -50.41 -30.17
C SER A 250 1.60 -49.95 -28.71
N SER A 251 1.93 -48.70 -28.38
CA SER A 251 1.85 -48.20 -27.01
C SER A 251 0.44 -47.71 -26.63
N GLU A 252 -0.31 -47.09 -27.55
CA GLU A 252 -1.68 -46.61 -27.25
C GLU A 252 -2.71 -47.74 -27.09
N SER A 253 -2.57 -48.85 -27.82
CA SER A 253 -3.52 -49.97 -27.72
C SER A 253 -3.40 -50.74 -26.40
N GLN A 254 -2.20 -50.81 -25.81
CA GLN A 254 -1.98 -51.52 -24.54
C GLN A 254 -2.61 -50.80 -23.33
N TRP A 255 -2.58 -49.47 -23.28
CA TRP A 255 -3.22 -48.72 -22.19
C TRP A 255 -4.75 -48.73 -22.30
N MET A 256 -5.30 -48.73 -23.51
CA MET A 256 -6.73 -48.85 -23.76
C MET A 256 -7.27 -50.24 -23.34
N GLU A 257 -6.54 -51.32 -23.59
CA GLU A 257 -6.95 -52.67 -23.12
C GLU A 257 -6.84 -52.82 -21.60
N ALA A 258 -5.82 -52.21 -20.97
CA ALA A 258 -5.69 -52.22 -19.51
C ALA A 258 -6.85 -51.48 -18.83
N ALA A 259 -7.28 -50.34 -19.37
CA ALA A 259 -8.43 -49.58 -18.85
C ALA A 259 -9.77 -50.30 -19.07
N ARG A 260 -9.89 -51.12 -20.12
CA ARG A 260 -11.12 -51.87 -20.39
C ARG A 260 -11.30 -53.06 -19.43
N ARG A 261 -10.22 -53.75 -19.07
CA ARG A 261 -10.29 -54.89 -18.11
C ARG A 261 -10.65 -54.48 -16.68
N THR A 262 -10.30 -53.27 -16.24
CA THR A 262 -10.68 -52.78 -14.91
C THR A 262 -12.16 -52.44 -14.78
N LEU A 263 -12.87 -52.17 -15.88
CA LEU A 263 -14.30 -51.86 -15.87
C LEU A 263 -15.21 -53.08 -15.92
N GLU A 264 -14.71 -54.27 -16.28
CA GLU A 264 -15.51 -55.51 -16.32
C GLU A 264 -15.49 -56.30 -15.00
N VAL A 265 -14.77 -55.82 -13.97
CA VAL A 265 -14.62 -56.51 -12.66
C VAL A 265 -15.39 -55.78 -11.54
N VAL A 266 -16.21 -54.78 -11.85
CA VAL A 266 -17.12 -54.08 -10.92
C VAL A 266 -18.57 -54.30 -11.35
#